data_AF-A0A0L8G1W9-F1
#
_entry.id   AF-A0A0L8G1W9-F1
#
_cell.length_a   1.000
_cell.length_b   1.000
_cell.length_c   1.000
_cell.angle_alpha   90.00
_cell.angle_beta   90.00
_cell.angle_gamma   90.00
#
_symmetry.space_group_name_H-M   'P 1'
#
loop_
_entity.id
_entity.type
_entity.pdbx_description
1 polymer ?
#
loop_
_entity_poly.entity_id
_entity_poly.type
_entity_poly.pdbx_seq_one_letter_code
_entity_poly.pdbx_strand_id
1 'polypeptide(L)'
;MPAVELDKLRIPGVLQRFSLTYLFLALMVTAFARVDDNQKAKHLSPFRDVLLYWPEWFLNFALLAVHIGITFALPVPGCPTGYLGPGGISEGGQYYNCTGGAAQYVDKMVLGDSHLYQHPTVKEDYKTKIPFDPEGILGIPTSIFLCFLGLQAGRIIVQYPSHKERIFRWTVYTIAT
;
A
#
# COMPACT_ATOMS: atom_id res chain seq x y z
N MET A 1 24.12 -19.45 23.64
CA MET A 1 23.35 -18.49 22.82
C MET A 1 21.89 -18.89 22.95
N PRO A 2 20.97 -18.02 23.37
CA PRO A 2 19.56 -18.38 23.38
C PRO A 2 19.16 -18.76 21.95
N ALA A 3 18.51 -19.92 21.79
CA ALA A 3 18.00 -20.34 20.50
C ALA A 3 16.93 -19.35 20.04
N VAL A 4 17.00 -18.91 18.79
CA VAL A 4 15.96 -18.07 18.22
C VAL A 4 14.73 -18.96 18.01
N GLU A 5 13.68 -18.73 18.79
CA GLU A 5 12.39 -19.39 18.63
C GLU A 5 11.72 -18.85 17.36
N LEU A 6 11.83 -19.60 16.27
CA LEU A 6 11.27 -19.25 14.95
C LEU A 6 9.75 -19.03 15.01
N ASP A 7 9.06 -19.70 15.94
CA ASP A 7 7.61 -19.60 16.13
C ASP A 7 7.13 -18.22 16.59
N LYS A 8 8.03 -17.39 17.13
CA LYS A 8 7.72 -16.03 17.64
C LYS A 8 8.40 -14.93 16.83
N LEU A 9 8.96 -15.26 15.67
CA LEU A 9 9.67 -14.30 14.85
C LEU A 9 8.67 -13.32 14.21
N ARG A 10 8.89 -12.02 14.39
CA ARG A 10 8.14 -10.99 13.67
C ARG A 10 8.47 -11.06 12.18
N ILE A 11 7.45 -11.32 11.35
CA ILE A 11 7.61 -11.42 9.89
C ILE A 11 7.48 -10.06 9.19
N PRO A 12 6.47 -9.22 9.47
CA PRO A 12 6.31 -7.95 8.78
C PRO A 12 7.30 -6.89 9.28
N GLY A 13 7.76 -6.06 8.36
CA GLY A 13 8.74 -5.02 8.63
C GLY A 13 8.99 -4.16 7.40
N VAL A 14 9.58 -2.98 7.63
CA VAL A 14 9.76 -1.94 6.62
C VAL A 14 10.53 -2.45 5.39
N LEU A 15 11.60 -3.23 5.61
CA LEU A 15 12.41 -3.79 4.52
C LEU A 15 11.66 -4.86 3.72
N GLN A 16 10.89 -5.73 4.37
CA GLN A 16 10.07 -6.71 3.64
C GLN A 16 9.00 -6.00 2.80
N ARG A 17 8.36 -4.97 3.35
CA ARG A 17 7.36 -4.17 2.64
C ARG A 17 7.95 -3.49 1.42
N PHE A 18 9.13 -2.86 1.52
CA PHE A 18 9.82 -2.31 0.36
C PHE A 18 10.22 -3.38 -0.65
N SER A 19 10.76 -4.52 -0.20
CA SER A 19 11.13 -5.63 -1.08
C SER A 19 9.95 -6.11 -1.92
N LEU A 20 8.80 -6.39 -1.30
CA LEU A 20 7.58 -6.83 -1.99
C LEU A 20 7.03 -5.75 -2.93
N THR A 21 7.08 -4.49 -2.50
CA THR A 21 6.66 -3.34 -3.32
C THR A 21 7.49 -3.24 -4.61
N TYR A 22 8.81 -3.26 -4.49
CA TYR A 22 9.71 -3.18 -5.64
C TYR A 22 9.63 -4.42 -6.53
N LEU A 23 9.52 -5.61 -5.93
CA LEU A 23 9.35 -6.86 -6.68
C LEU A 23 8.08 -6.80 -7.54
N PHE A 24 6.96 -6.38 -6.96
CA PHE A 24 5.69 -6.26 -7.69
C PHE A 24 5.80 -5.27 -8.86
N LEU A 25 6.34 -4.08 -8.61
CA LEU A 25 6.50 -3.07 -9.67
C LEU A 25 7.48 -3.53 -10.75
N ALA A 26 8.58 -4.19 -10.39
CA ALA A 26 9.52 -4.74 -11.35
C ALA A 26 8.86 -5.81 -12.23
N LEU A 27 8.08 -6.72 -11.65
CA LEU A 27 7.32 -7.73 -12.39
C LEU A 27 6.26 -7.10 -13.30
N MET A 28 5.51 -6.11 -12.79
CA MET A 28 4.52 -5.39 -13.58
C MET A 28 5.18 -4.67 -14.77
N VAL A 29 6.23 -3.90 -14.52
CA VAL A 29 6.93 -3.14 -15.58
C VAL A 29 7.57 -4.07 -16.60
N THR A 30 8.14 -5.21 -16.18
CA THR A 30 8.72 -6.18 -17.12
C THR A 30 7.64 -6.93 -17.92
N ALA A 31 6.51 -7.30 -17.29
CA ALA A 31 5.39 -7.96 -17.97
C ALA A 31 4.70 -7.05 -18.99
N PHE A 32 4.59 -5.75 -18.69
CA PHE A 32 4.04 -4.75 -19.61
C PHE A 32 5.10 -3.96 -20.38
N ALA A 33 6.37 -4.39 -20.33
CA ALA A 33 7.45 -3.73 -21.04
C ALA A 33 7.16 -3.76 -22.54
N ARG A 34 7.16 -2.59 -23.16
CA ARG A 34 7.04 -2.46 -24.62
C ARG A 34 8.33 -1.87 -25.17
N VAL A 35 8.79 -2.44 -26.29
CA VAL A 35 9.88 -1.86 -27.10
C VAL A 35 9.34 -0.58 -27.73
N ASP A 36 9.87 0.55 -27.31
CA ASP A 36 9.41 1.87 -27.74
C ASP A 36 9.95 2.17 -29.15
N ASP A 37 9.07 2.36 -30.14
CA ASP A 37 9.44 2.76 -31.50
C ASP A 37 9.61 4.30 -31.53
N ASN A 38 10.78 4.70 -31.03
CA ASN A 38 11.04 5.89 -30.21
C ASN A 38 11.14 7.24 -30.96
N GLN A 39 10.65 7.37 -32.20
CA GLN A 39 10.89 8.59 -33.00
C GLN A 39 9.65 9.19 -33.68
N LYS A 40 8.63 8.41 -34.06
CA LYS A 40 7.43 8.95 -34.75
C LYS A 40 6.30 9.36 -33.80
N ALA A 41 6.33 8.94 -32.54
CA ALA A 41 5.20 9.05 -31.60
C ALA A 41 5.14 10.38 -30.81
N LYS A 42 6.19 11.21 -30.87
CA LYS A 42 6.39 12.39 -30.01
C LYS A 42 5.35 13.51 -30.18
N HIS A 43 4.55 13.48 -31.25
CA HIS A 43 3.65 14.57 -31.63
C HIS A 43 2.15 14.20 -31.64
N LEU A 44 1.78 12.96 -31.26
CA LEU A 44 0.38 12.51 -31.30
C LEU A 44 -0.22 12.38 -29.89
N SER A 45 -0.84 13.47 -29.43
CA SER A 45 -1.78 13.62 -28.30
C SER A 45 -1.22 13.52 -26.86
N PRO A 46 -1.62 14.43 -25.96
CA PRO A 46 -1.18 14.46 -24.55
C PRO A 46 -1.71 13.29 -23.71
N PHE A 47 -2.69 12.54 -24.20
CA PHE A 47 -3.34 11.43 -23.50
C PHE A 47 -2.82 10.05 -23.91
N ARG A 48 -1.93 9.97 -24.92
CA ARG A 48 -1.42 8.69 -25.40
C ARG A 48 -0.51 8.01 -24.39
N ASP A 49 0.20 8.78 -23.55
CA ASP A 49 0.99 8.25 -22.43
C ASP A 49 0.09 7.49 -21.44
N VAL A 50 -1.05 8.09 -21.09
CA VAL A 50 -2.06 7.48 -20.20
C VAL A 50 -2.67 6.23 -20.83
N LEU A 51 -3.00 6.29 -22.13
CA LEU A 51 -3.59 5.15 -22.85
C LEU A 51 -2.58 4.00 -23.00
N LEU A 52 -1.29 4.30 -23.21
CA LEU A 52 -0.24 3.30 -23.37
C LEU A 52 0.00 2.52 -22.08
N TYR A 53 0.05 3.22 -20.95
CA TYR A 53 0.26 2.65 -19.61
C TYR A 53 -1.05 2.30 -18.88
N TRP A 54 -2.19 2.33 -19.57
CA TRP A 54 -3.50 2.04 -18.98
C TRP A 54 -3.56 0.69 -18.23
N PRO A 55 -2.95 -0.42 -18.72
CA PRO A 55 -2.95 -1.69 -17.98
C PRO A 55 -2.24 -1.60 -16.62
N GLU A 56 -1.14 -0.85 -16.53
CA GLU A 56 -0.43 -0.63 -15.27
C GLU A 56 -1.30 0.19 -14.32
N TRP A 57 -1.93 1.26 -14.82
CA TRP A 57 -2.86 2.09 -14.03
C TRP A 57 -4.04 1.27 -13.50
N PHE A 58 -4.69 0.48 -14.37
CA PHE A 58 -5.81 -0.37 -13.99
C PHE A 58 -5.42 -1.36 -12.88
N LEU A 59 -4.27 -2.03 -13.00
CA LEU A 59 -3.79 -2.96 -11.99
C LEU A 59 -3.55 -2.29 -10.62
N ASN A 60 -2.93 -1.12 -10.62
CA ASN A 60 -2.65 -0.37 -9.39
C ASN A 60 -3.93 0.19 -8.75
N PHE A 61 -4.87 0.70 -9.54
CA PHE A 61 -6.19 1.12 -9.04
C PHE A 61 -7.01 -0.05 -8.51
N ALA A 62 -6.95 -1.22 -9.16
CA ALA A 62 -7.61 -2.42 -8.65
C ALA A 62 -7.04 -2.84 -7.29
N LEU A 63 -5.72 -2.82 -7.11
CA LEU A 63 -5.09 -3.07 -5.81
C LEU A 63 -5.52 -2.06 -4.74
N LEU A 64 -5.59 -0.77 -5.10
CA LEU A 64 -6.06 0.27 -4.20
C LEU A 64 -7.54 0.07 -3.81
N ALA A 65 -8.39 -0.27 -4.78
CA ALA A 65 -9.80 -0.57 -4.55
C ALA A 65 -9.98 -1.79 -3.64
N VAL A 66 -9.15 -2.84 -3.80
CA VAL A 66 -9.13 -3.99 -2.89
C VAL A 66 -8.73 -3.57 -1.48
N HIS A 67 -7.68 -2.74 -1.34
CA HIS A 67 -7.28 -2.21 -0.02
C HIS A 67 -8.41 -1.42 0.65
N ILE A 68 -9.05 -0.50 -0.08
CA ILE A 68 -10.18 0.29 0.42
C ILE A 68 -11.36 -0.64 0.79
N GLY A 69 -11.68 -1.60 -0.07
CA GLY A 69 -12.75 -2.57 0.17
C GLY A 69 -12.51 -3.40 1.43
N ILE A 70 -11.30 -3.92 1.62
CA ILE A 70 -10.93 -4.66 2.84
C ILE A 70 -11.00 -3.74 4.07
N THR A 71 -10.48 -2.52 3.95
CA THR A 71 -10.40 -1.58 5.08
C THR A 71 -11.78 -1.14 5.56
N PHE A 72 -12.70 -0.85 4.64
CA PHE A 72 -13.98 -0.24 4.96
C PHE A 72 -15.19 -1.17 4.87
N ALA A 73 -15.11 -2.30 4.15
CA ALA A 73 -16.25 -3.20 3.97
C ALA A 73 -16.11 -4.54 4.70
N LEU A 74 -14.93 -4.90 5.22
CA LEU A 74 -14.74 -6.16 5.96
C LEU A 74 -15.41 -6.07 7.35
N PRO A 75 -16.40 -6.94 7.66
CA PRO A 75 -17.00 -6.96 8.98
C PRO A 75 -16.06 -7.65 9.97
N VAL A 76 -15.56 -6.90 10.96
CA VAL A 76 -14.76 -7.44 12.05
C VAL A 76 -15.68 -7.77 13.24
N PRO A 77 -15.65 -9.00 13.79
CA PRO A 77 -16.51 -9.37 14.90
C PRO A 77 -16.33 -8.46 16.12
N GLY A 78 -17.41 -7.82 16.57
CA GLY A 78 -17.40 -6.95 17.75
C GLY A 78 -16.92 -5.51 17.50
N CYS A 79 -16.64 -5.13 16.25
CA CYS A 79 -16.18 -3.80 15.89
C CYS A 79 -17.09 -3.17 14.81
N PRO A 80 -17.23 -1.83 14.78
CA PRO A 80 -17.97 -1.17 13.73
C PRO A 80 -17.22 -1.29 12.40
N THR A 81 -17.98 -1.41 11.31
CA THR A 81 -17.42 -1.52 9.96
C THR A 81 -16.64 -0.25 9.61
N GLY A 82 -15.40 -0.40 9.12
CA GLY A 82 -14.52 0.73 8.81
C GLY A 82 -13.81 1.36 10.03
N TYR A 83 -13.76 0.67 11.17
CA TYR A 83 -13.00 1.15 12.33
C TYR A 83 -11.49 1.22 12.03
N LEU A 84 -10.90 2.40 12.23
CA LEU A 84 -9.46 2.66 12.04
C LEU A 84 -8.75 3.07 13.34
N GLY A 85 -9.46 3.02 14.47
CA GLY A 85 -8.98 3.55 15.73
C GLY A 85 -8.00 2.63 16.47
N PRO A 86 -7.39 3.17 17.55
CA PRO A 86 -6.46 2.42 18.40
C PRO A 86 -7.16 1.38 19.31
N GLY A 87 -8.49 1.42 19.42
CA GLY A 87 -9.23 0.62 20.40
C GLY A 87 -8.86 0.97 21.84
N GLY A 88 -8.86 -0.03 22.74
CA GLY A 88 -8.49 0.18 24.14
C GLY A 88 -9.42 1.16 24.87
N ILE A 89 -8.85 2.11 25.63
CA ILE A 89 -9.60 3.17 26.33
C ILE A 89 -10.12 4.28 25.41
N SER A 90 -9.84 4.21 24.11
CA SER A 90 -10.39 5.16 23.14
C SER A 90 -11.91 5.08 23.12
N GLU A 91 -12.56 6.21 22.83
CA GLU A 91 -14.04 6.33 22.79
C GLU A 91 -14.71 5.79 24.06
N GLY A 92 -14.12 6.07 25.22
CA GLY A 92 -14.65 5.62 26.51
C GLY A 92 -14.57 4.10 26.75
N GLY A 93 -13.76 3.38 25.95
CA GLY A 93 -13.59 1.93 26.07
C GLY A 93 -14.61 1.10 25.31
N GLN A 94 -15.47 1.72 24.49
CA GLN A 94 -16.54 1.02 23.76
C GLN A 94 -15.99 -0.04 22.79
N TYR A 95 -14.82 0.22 22.20
CA TYR A 95 -14.17 -0.65 21.20
C TYR A 95 -12.82 -1.18 21.69
N TYR A 96 -12.78 -1.66 22.94
CA TYR A 96 -11.54 -2.06 23.61
C TYR A 96 -10.73 -3.10 22.81
N ASN A 97 -11.41 -4.07 22.20
CA ASN A 97 -10.79 -5.16 21.44
C ASN A 97 -10.71 -4.92 19.92
N CYS A 98 -10.78 -3.67 19.46
CA CYS A 98 -10.82 -3.32 18.04
C CYS A 98 -9.57 -2.63 17.52
N THR A 99 -8.44 -2.74 18.23
CA THR A 99 -7.17 -2.07 17.85
C THR A 99 -6.79 -2.37 16.41
N GLY A 100 -6.76 -1.33 15.56
CA GLY A 100 -6.37 -1.46 14.15
C GLY A 100 -7.44 -2.08 13.22
N GLY A 101 -8.62 -2.41 13.74
CA GLY A 101 -9.79 -2.84 12.97
C GLY A 101 -9.50 -3.93 11.93
N ALA A 102 -9.89 -3.68 10.69
CA ALA A 102 -9.72 -4.62 9.58
C ALA A 102 -8.24 -4.96 9.29
N ALA A 103 -7.32 -4.00 9.48
CA ALA A 103 -5.89 -4.22 9.24
C ALA A 103 -5.33 -5.29 10.19
N GLN A 104 -5.56 -5.10 11.49
CA GLN A 104 -5.14 -6.05 12.52
C GLN A 104 -5.77 -7.43 12.30
N TYR A 105 -7.05 -7.47 11.94
CA TYR A 105 -7.77 -8.71 11.71
C TYR A 105 -7.18 -9.51 10.54
N VAL A 106 -6.88 -8.86 9.41
CA VAL A 106 -6.26 -9.50 8.24
C VAL A 106 -4.84 -9.94 8.56
N ASP A 107 -4.03 -9.10 9.20
CA ASP A 107 -2.66 -9.43 9.54
C ASP A 107 -2.59 -10.65 10.48
N LYS A 108 -3.48 -10.71 11.47
CA LYS A 108 -3.63 -11.87 12.37
C LYS A 108 -4.08 -13.13 11.63
N MET A 109 -5.00 -13.01 10.67
CA MET A 109 -5.49 -14.15 9.90
C MET A 109 -4.40 -14.75 8.98
N VAL A 110 -3.56 -13.90 8.39
CA VAL A 110 -2.53 -14.34 7.43
C VAL A 110 -1.22 -14.75 8.11
N LEU A 111 -0.77 -13.98 9.10
CA LEU A 111 0.52 -14.20 9.76
C LEU A 111 0.40 -14.98 11.07
N GLY A 112 -0.77 -14.97 11.71
CA GLY A 112 -0.96 -15.54 13.05
C GLY A 112 -0.51 -14.59 14.16
N ASP A 113 -1.03 -14.81 15.37
CA ASP A 113 -0.78 -13.95 16.53
C ASP A 113 0.70 -13.90 16.95
N SER A 114 1.45 -14.99 16.77
CA SER A 114 2.83 -15.11 17.23
C SER A 114 3.84 -14.34 16.37
N HIS A 115 3.48 -14.02 15.13
CA HIS A 115 4.34 -13.34 14.16
C HIS A 115 4.07 -11.84 14.06
N LEU A 116 3.11 -11.31 14.83
CA LEU A 116 2.82 -9.89 14.96
C LEU A 116 3.65 -9.24 16.06
N TYR A 117 3.83 -7.92 15.96
CA TYR A 117 4.50 -7.13 16.99
C TYR A 117 3.70 -7.12 18.32
N GLN A 118 4.32 -7.65 19.38
CA GLN A 118 3.67 -7.86 20.69
C GLN A 118 3.67 -6.65 21.62
N HIS A 119 4.52 -5.66 21.32
CA HIS A 119 4.74 -4.47 22.15
C HIS A 119 4.51 -3.16 21.37
N PRO A 120 3.37 -2.98 20.68
CA PRO A 120 3.08 -1.73 20.00
C PRO A 120 2.85 -0.61 21.02
N THR A 121 3.28 0.62 20.73
CA THR A 121 3.10 1.79 21.63
C THR A 121 1.63 1.99 22.02
N VAL A 122 0.70 1.70 21.10
CA VAL A 122 -0.75 1.73 21.32
C VAL A 122 -1.19 0.87 22.52
N LYS A 123 -0.47 -0.22 22.82
CA LYS A 123 -0.70 -1.09 23.98
C LYS A 123 -0.53 -0.35 25.30
N GLU A 124 0.47 0.52 25.37
CA GLU A 124 0.78 1.29 26.59
C GLU A 124 -0.11 2.52 26.72
N ASP A 125 -0.32 3.25 25.62
CA ASP A 125 -1.08 4.49 25.58
C ASP A 125 -2.58 4.25 25.75
N TYR A 126 -3.13 3.29 25.00
CA TYR A 126 -4.56 3.00 24.99
C TYR A 126 -4.93 1.81 25.87
N LYS A 127 -3.98 1.24 26.61
CA LYS A 127 -4.18 0.06 27.49
C LYS A 127 -4.86 -1.11 26.77
N THR A 128 -4.69 -1.27 25.47
CA THR A 128 -5.18 -2.45 24.73
C THR A 128 -4.34 -3.68 25.06
N LYS A 129 -4.84 -4.89 24.82
CA LYS A 129 -4.06 -6.14 24.95
C LYS A 129 -3.73 -6.78 23.60
N ILE A 130 -4.23 -6.20 22.52
CA ILE A 130 -4.19 -6.78 21.19
C ILE A 130 -2.83 -6.48 20.52
N PRO A 131 -2.14 -7.50 19.96
CA PRO A 131 -0.96 -7.27 19.15
C PRO A 131 -1.35 -6.58 17.84
N PHE A 132 -0.56 -5.59 17.44
CA PHE A 132 -0.80 -4.78 16.25
C PHE A 132 0.52 -4.51 15.56
N ASP A 133 0.57 -4.71 14.24
CA ASP A 133 1.76 -4.45 13.44
C ASP A 133 1.58 -3.19 12.57
N PRO A 134 2.40 -2.14 12.76
CA PRO A 134 2.34 -0.96 11.91
C PRO A 134 2.79 -1.22 10.46
N GLU A 135 3.52 -2.31 10.22
CA GLU A 135 4.03 -2.69 8.90
C GLU A 135 3.30 -3.91 8.33
N GLY A 136 2.04 -4.08 8.73
CA GLY A 136 1.16 -5.15 8.29
C GLY A 136 1.00 -5.28 6.77
N ILE A 137 0.47 -6.42 6.34
CA ILE A 137 0.29 -6.80 4.94
C ILE A 137 -0.67 -5.83 4.23
N LEU A 138 -1.69 -5.34 4.94
CA LEU A 138 -2.66 -4.42 4.37
C LEU A 138 -2.03 -3.07 3.95
N GLY A 139 -0.83 -2.75 4.41
CA GLY A 139 -0.04 -1.60 3.97
C GLY A 139 0.71 -1.79 2.65
N ILE A 140 0.87 -3.03 2.16
CA ILE A 140 1.61 -3.29 0.92
C ILE A 140 0.92 -2.67 -0.32
N PRO A 141 -0.41 -2.81 -0.53
CA PRO A 141 -1.07 -2.22 -1.70
C PRO A 141 -0.92 -0.69 -1.79
N THR A 142 -1.00 0.02 -0.66
CA THR A 142 -0.82 1.48 -0.64
C THR A 142 0.63 1.89 -0.91
N SER A 143 1.61 1.09 -0.46
CA SER A 143 3.02 1.29 -0.82
C SER A 143 3.30 1.04 -2.29
N ILE A 144 2.68 0.00 -2.88
CA ILE A 144 2.72 -0.27 -4.32
C ILE A 144 2.18 0.93 -5.09
N PHE A 145 1.00 1.42 -4.73
CA PHE A 145 0.39 2.57 -5.39
C PHE A 145 1.26 3.83 -5.27
N LEU A 146 1.79 4.14 -4.09
CA LEU A 146 2.67 5.30 -3.88
C LEU A 146 3.96 5.20 -4.71
N CYS A 147 4.60 4.03 -4.71
CA CYS A 147 5.82 3.81 -5.48
C CYS A 147 5.54 3.82 -7.01
N PHE A 148 4.37 3.34 -7.42
CA PHE A 148 3.89 3.45 -8.80
C PHE A 148 3.72 4.90 -9.26
N LEU A 149 3.16 5.79 -8.44
CA LEU A 149 3.09 7.22 -8.75
C LEU A 149 4.49 7.81 -8.94
N GLY A 150 5.45 7.42 -8.10
CA GLY A 150 6.86 7.78 -8.24
C GLY A 150 7.48 7.29 -9.56
N LEU A 151 7.18 6.04 -9.96
CA LEU A 151 7.60 5.49 -11.25
C LEU A 151 7.05 6.32 -12.43
N GLN A 152 5.77 6.71 -12.40
CA GLN A 152 5.17 7.55 -13.44
C GLN A 152 5.81 8.94 -13.49
N ALA A 153 6.08 9.55 -12.33
CA ALA A 153 6.80 10.82 -12.26
C ALA A 153 8.21 10.70 -12.86
N GLY A 154 8.92 9.61 -12.56
CA GLY A 154 10.24 9.31 -13.13
C GLY A 154 10.22 9.16 -14.66
N ARG A 155 9.22 8.46 -15.20
CA ARG A 155 9.03 8.34 -16.67
C ARG A 155 8.84 9.70 -17.32
N ILE A 156 8.03 10.58 -16.73
CA ILE A 156 7.81 11.95 -17.25
C ILE A 156 9.13 12.74 -17.28
N ILE A 157 9.97 12.61 -16.24
CA ILE A 157 11.26 13.31 -16.17
C ILE A 157 12.19 12.86 -17.30
N VAL A 158 12.27 11.55 -17.55
CA VAL A 158 13.15 10.95 -18.56
C VAL A 158 12.65 11.22 -19.98
N GLN A 159 11.35 11.12 -20.22
CA GLN A 159 10.76 11.23 -21.56
C GLN A 159 10.64 12.69 -22.04
N TYR A 160 10.41 13.63 -21.12
CA TYR A 160 10.16 15.04 -21.45
C TYR A 160 11.28 15.94 -20.95
N PRO A 161 12.10 16.53 -21.83
CA PRO A 161 13.20 17.40 -21.40
C PRO A 161 12.72 18.80 -20.97
N SER A 162 11.58 19.26 -21.50
CA SER A 162 11.05 20.61 -21.23
C SER A 162 10.32 20.68 -19.89
N HIS A 163 10.67 21.67 -19.06
CA HIS A 163 10.00 21.91 -17.77
C HIS A 163 8.50 22.21 -17.91
N LYS A 164 8.10 22.93 -18.96
CA LYS A 164 6.69 23.26 -19.21
C LYS A 164 5.83 22.02 -19.45
N GLU A 165 6.37 21.07 -20.22
CA GLU A 165 5.70 19.79 -20.52
C GLU A 165 5.59 18.89 -19.29
N ARG A 166 6.63 18.87 -18.44
CA ARG A 166 6.61 18.13 -17.16
C ARG A 166 5.52 18.67 -16.23
N ILE A 167 5.50 19.98 -16.01
CA ILE A 167 4.52 20.64 -15.13
C ILE A 167 3.10 20.38 -15.65
N PHE A 168 2.86 20.58 -16.94
CA PHE A 168 1.55 20.33 -17.54
C PHE A 168 1.06 18.90 -17.30
N ARG A 169 1.92 17.89 -17.54
CA ARG A 169 1.55 16.48 -17.32
C ARG A 169 1.32 16.14 -15.86
N TRP A 170 2.17 16.64 -14.95
CA TRP A 170 1.95 16.45 -13.52
C TRP A 170 0.63 17.06 -13.07
N THR A 171 0.27 18.26 -13.55
CA THR A 171 -1.04 18.86 -13.27
C THR A 171 -2.19 17.98 -13.80
N VAL A 172 -2.08 17.47 -15.03
CA VAL A 172 -3.09 16.54 -15.58
C VAL A 172 -3.20 15.28 -14.73
N TYR A 173 -2.08 14.69 -14.31
CA TYR A 173 -2.09 13.47 -13.50
C TYR A 173 -2.72 13.72 -12.14
N THR A 174 -2.34 14.80 -11.45
CA THR A 174 -2.96 15.18 -10.16
C THR A 174 -4.46 15.37 -10.25
N ILE A 175 -5.00 15.84 -11.38
CA ILE A 175 -6.44 16.00 -11.57
C ILE A 175 -7.12 14.66 -11.90
N ALA A 176 -6.40 13.75 -12.57
CA ALA A 176 -6.95 12.48 -13.06
C ALA A 176 -6.90 11.33 -12.03
N THR A 177 -5.94 11.36 -11.10
CA THR A 177 -5.81 10.41 -9.98
C THR A 177 -6.46 10.90 -8.72
#